data_AF-A0A093FB07-F1
#
_entry.id   AF-A0A093FB07-F1
#
_cell.length_a   1.000
_cell.length_b   1.000
_cell.length_c   1.000
_cell.angle_alpha   90.00
_cell.angle_beta   90.00
_cell.angle_gamma   90.00
#
_symmetry.space_group_name_H-M   'P 1'
#
loop_
_entity.id
_entity.type
_entity.pdbx_description
1 polymer ?
#
loop_
_entity_poly.entity_id
_entity_poly.type
_entity_poly.pdbx_seq_one_letter_code
_entity_poly.pdbx_strand_id
1 'polypeptide(L)'
;GEAGASIIRVSKEARKRFLGPLHPSFNLVKIIRICLSKTVPENGHEVAAGRLGISLTRVSDGENVILSDFNSKEELIQACVCSTFIPVYCGLIPPTLRGVRYVDGGISDNLPRYELKNTITVSPFSGESDICPRDSSTNMHELRVTNTSIQFNLRNLYRLSKALFPPEPQVLRDMCKQGYRDALHFLKKNGLLHRPSPAHPLLAIEAPPEEKKEEETEAEDQVEDNTALAVVEEHIFEHLPPRLNQALLEACAERRSFLTGITNMLPIRVATAMMVPYMLPLESAVSFTVR
;
A
#
# COMPACT_ATOMS: atom_id res chain seq x y z
N GLY A 1 -4.43 -6.42 -10.33
CA GLY A 1 -3.69 -7.69 -10.56
C GLY A 1 -2.22 -7.45 -10.86
N GLU A 2 -1.89 -6.96 -12.05
CA GLU A 2 -0.50 -6.76 -12.52
C GLU A 2 0.32 -5.83 -11.63
N ALA A 3 -0.23 -4.68 -11.21
CA ALA A 3 0.47 -3.74 -10.32
C ALA A 3 0.91 -4.42 -8.99
N GLY A 4 0.02 -5.20 -8.38
CA GLY A 4 0.33 -5.97 -7.17
C GLY A 4 1.41 -7.01 -7.40
N ALA A 5 1.34 -7.76 -8.51
CA ALA A 5 2.36 -8.74 -8.89
C ALA A 5 3.75 -8.09 -9.07
N SER A 6 3.79 -6.90 -9.69
CA SER A 6 5.03 -6.13 -9.83
C SER A 6 5.60 -5.71 -8.48
N ILE A 7 4.78 -5.24 -7.54
CA ILE A 7 5.23 -4.89 -6.18
C ILE A 7 5.87 -6.10 -5.49
N ILE A 8 5.27 -7.30 -5.60
CA ILE A 8 5.86 -8.54 -5.05
C ILE A 8 7.24 -8.82 -5.66
N ARG A 9 7.42 -8.59 -6.96
CA ARG A 9 8.74 -8.73 -7.62
C ARG A 9 9.74 -7.71 -7.09
N VAL A 10 9.35 -6.44 -6.91
CA VAL A 10 10.21 -5.40 -6.30
C VAL A 10 10.67 -5.83 -4.92
N SER A 11 9.75 -6.32 -4.08
CA SER A 11 10.07 -6.82 -2.75
C SER A 11 11.06 -7.99 -2.78
N LYS A 12 10.93 -8.92 -3.72
CA LYS A 12 11.89 -10.02 -3.90
C LYS A 12 13.27 -9.51 -4.27
N GLU A 13 13.36 -8.60 -5.25
CA GLU A 13 14.64 -8.02 -5.69
C GLU A 13 15.35 -7.25 -4.56
N ALA A 14 14.59 -6.52 -3.74
CA ALA A 14 15.14 -5.83 -2.57
C ALA A 14 15.77 -6.84 -1.59
N ARG A 15 15.11 -7.97 -1.32
CA ARG A 15 15.60 -8.96 -0.35
C ARG A 15 16.76 -9.83 -0.83
N LYS A 16 17.04 -9.90 -2.14
CA LYS A 16 18.22 -10.63 -2.66
C LYS A 16 19.55 -10.03 -2.21
N ARG A 17 19.54 -8.82 -1.65
CA ARG A 17 20.73 -8.04 -1.36
C ARG A 17 20.96 -7.95 0.14
N PHE A 18 22.23 -7.96 0.55
CA PHE A 18 22.63 -7.99 1.95
C PHE A 18 22.13 -6.76 2.74
N LEU A 19 22.24 -5.56 2.16
CA LEU A 19 21.69 -4.31 2.73
C LEU A 19 20.21 -4.10 2.37
N GLY A 20 19.59 -5.09 1.71
CA GLY A 20 18.22 -5.03 1.26
C GLY A 20 17.96 -3.84 0.31
N PRO A 21 16.95 -2.99 0.60
CA PRO A 21 16.65 -1.81 -0.19
C PRO A 21 17.68 -0.68 -0.06
N LEU A 22 18.56 -0.73 0.95
CA LEU A 22 19.64 0.26 1.14
C LEU A 22 20.91 -0.08 0.35
N HIS A 23 20.90 -1.20 -0.37
CA HIS A 23 22.05 -1.60 -1.18
C HIS A 23 22.28 -0.57 -2.31
N PRO A 24 23.51 -0.09 -2.56
CA PRO A 24 23.79 0.94 -3.56
C PRO A 24 23.32 0.61 -4.99
N SER A 25 23.27 -0.68 -5.36
CA SER A 25 22.72 -1.12 -6.65
C SER A 25 21.18 -1.24 -6.67
N PHE A 26 20.49 -1.05 -5.54
CA PHE A 26 19.03 -1.05 -5.42
C PHE A 26 18.49 0.35 -5.58
N ASN A 27 18.06 0.63 -6.80
CA ASN A 27 17.43 1.89 -7.12
C ASN A 27 15.91 1.68 -7.22
N LEU A 28 15.23 1.89 -6.09
CA LEU A 28 13.77 1.75 -6.01
C LEU A 28 13.06 2.62 -7.06
N VAL A 29 13.53 3.85 -7.24
CA VAL A 29 13.00 4.82 -8.22
C VAL A 29 13.06 4.24 -9.64
N LYS A 30 14.19 3.65 -10.03
CA LYS A 30 14.38 3.03 -11.34
C LYS A 30 13.42 1.85 -11.52
N ILE A 31 13.27 1.01 -10.49
CA ILE A 31 12.38 -0.16 -10.54
C ILE A 31 10.92 0.26 -10.67
N ILE A 32 10.47 1.22 -9.84
CA ILE A 32 9.10 1.77 -9.89
C ILE A 32 8.84 2.38 -11.27
N ARG A 33 9.76 3.17 -11.80
CA ARG A 33 9.63 3.78 -13.13
C ARG A 33 9.46 2.71 -14.21
N ILE A 34 10.32 1.68 -14.24
CA ILE A 34 10.23 0.58 -15.19
C ILE A 34 8.88 -0.15 -15.07
N CYS A 35 8.40 -0.38 -13.85
CA CYS A 35 7.10 -0.99 -13.62
C CYS A 35 5.98 -0.13 -14.20
N LEU A 36 5.91 1.14 -13.81
CA LEU A 36 4.87 2.06 -14.24
C LEU A 36 4.88 2.26 -15.76
N SER A 37 6.05 2.39 -16.38
CA SER A 37 6.17 2.49 -17.85
C SER A 37 5.55 1.29 -18.58
N LYS A 38 5.59 0.09 -17.98
CA LYS A 38 5.01 -1.14 -18.55
C LYS A 38 3.52 -1.29 -18.26
N THR A 39 3.05 -0.80 -17.11
CA THR A 39 1.67 -1.02 -16.66
C THR A 39 0.72 0.12 -17.00
N VAL A 40 1.22 1.35 -17.07
CA VAL A 40 0.42 2.53 -17.41
C VAL A 40 0.21 2.55 -18.93
N PRO A 41 -1.04 2.59 -19.42
CA PRO A 41 -1.32 2.67 -20.86
C PRO A 41 -0.84 4.00 -21.43
N GLU A 42 -0.65 4.08 -22.75
CA GLU A 42 -0.14 5.30 -23.42
C GLU A 42 -1.02 6.53 -23.14
N ASN A 43 -2.34 6.37 -23.19
CA ASN A 43 -3.31 7.41 -22.83
C ASN A 43 -3.62 7.49 -21.32
N GLY A 44 -2.83 6.84 -20.46
CA GLY A 44 -3.11 6.76 -19.03
C GLY A 44 -3.16 8.11 -18.33
N HIS A 45 -2.42 9.09 -18.83
CA HIS A 45 -2.40 10.47 -18.34
C HIS A 45 -3.73 11.20 -18.60
N GLU A 46 -4.36 10.97 -19.76
CA GLU A 46 -5.67 11.51 -20.12
C GLU A 46 -6.78 10.87 -19.28
N VAL A 47 -6.72 9.55 -19.09
CA VAL A 47 -7.72 8.80 -18.29
C VAL A 47 -7.65 9.17 -16.81
N ALA A 48 -6.46 9.51 -16.32
CA ALA A 48 -6.22 9.91 -14.94
C ALA A 48 -6.57 11.39 -14.66
N ALA A 49 -6.55 12.26 -15.68
CA ALA A 49 -6.79 13.69 -15.53
C ALA A 49 -8.13 13.97 -14.81
N GLY A 50 -8.07 14.78 -13.76
CA GLY A 50 -9.22 15.13 -12.90
C GLY A 50 -9.80 13.98 -12.05
N ARG A 51 -9.32 12.74 -12.22
CA ARG A 51 -9.81 11.53 -11.54
C ARG A 51 -8.81 10.95 -10.54
N LEU A 52 -7.52 11.23 -10.74
CA LEU A 52 -6.43 10.81 -9.87
C LEU A 52 -5.75 12.05 -9.31
N GLY A 53 -5.78 12.22 -7.99
CA GLY A 53 -4.93 13.19 -7.28
C GLY A 53 -3.69 12.51 -6.72
N ILE A 54 -2.50 13.04 -7.01
CA ILE A 54 -1.22 12.56 -6.48
C ILE A 54 -0.69 13.58 -5.48
N SER A 55 -0.59 13.16 -4.21
CA SER A 55 -0.02 13.97 -3.13
C SER A 55 1.51 14.05 -3.26
N LEU A 56 2.05 15.27 -3.20
CA LEU A 56 3.46 15.59 -3.32
C LEU A 56 3.85 16.58 -2.24
N THR A 57 5.02 16.41 -1.64
CA THR A 57 5.60 17.43 -0.74
C THR A 57 6.62 18.23 -1.52
N ARG A 58 6.41 19.54 -1.67
CA ARG A 58 7.34 20.44 -2.38
C ARG A 58 8.55 20.73 -1.49
N VAL A 59 9.75 20.56 -2.04
CA VAL A 59 10.99 20.63 -1.23
C VAL A 59 11.34 22.05 -0.78
N SER A 60 10.97 23.08 -1.55
CA SER A 60 11.35 24.46 -1.28
C SER A 60 10.71 25.04 -0.02
N ASP A 61 9.49 24.63 0.29
CA ASP A 61 8.65 25.19 1.36
C ASP A 61 8.00 24.13 2.25
N GLY A 62 8.08 22.84 1.88
CA GLY A 62 7.46 21.74 2.64
C GLY A 62 5.96 21.60 2.42
N GLU A 63 5.37 22.43 1.55
CA GLU A 63 3.92 22.47 1.32
C GLU A 63 3.44 21.26 0.54
N ASN A 64 2.21 20.82 0.84
CA ASN A 64 1.54 19.77 0.09
C ASN A 64 1.00 20.31 -1.24
N VAL A 65 1.14 19.51 -2.29
CA VAL A 65 0.58 19.80 -3.61
C VAL A 65 -0.12 18.53 -4.10
N ILE A 66 -1.42 18.64 -4.41
CA ILE A 66 -2.16 17.59 -5.11
C ILE A 66 -2.09 17.87 -6.60
N LEU A 67 -1.42 17.01 -7.36
CA LEU A 67 -1.41 17.07 -8.81
C LEU A 67 -2.48 16.14 -9.39
N SER A 68 -3.37 16.70 -10.19
CA SER A 68 -4.50 15.96 -10.80
C SER A 68 -4.55 16.03 -12.33
N ASP A 69 -3.68 16.83 -12.95
CA ASP A 69 -3.59 17.00 -14.41
C ASP A 69 -2.18 16.68 -14.92
N PHE A 70 -2.12 15.92 -16.02
CA PHE A 70 -0.89 15.37 -16.59
C PHE A 70 -0.88 15.59 -18.11
N ASN A 71 0.20 16.13 -18.65
CA ASN A 71 0.37 16.41 -20.08
C ASN A 71 0.90 15.22 -20.88
N SER A 72 1.46 14.20 -20.22
CA SER A 72 1.93 12.98 -20.87
C SER A 72 1.99 11.80 -19.90
N LYS A 73 2.10 10.58 -20.45
CA LYS A 73 2.34 9.36 -19.67
C LYS A 73 3.60 9.47 -18.81
N GLU A 74 4.66 10.06 -19.33
CA GLU A 74 5.92 10.29 -18.64
C GLU A 74 5.74 11.26 -17.47
N GLU A 75 4.92 12.30 -17.65
CA GLU A 75 4.61 13.24 -16.57
C GLU A 75 3.82 12.57 -15.44
N LEU A 76 2.81 11.75 -15.76
CA LEU A 76 2.09 10.94 -14.78
C LEU A 76 3.03 10.00 -14.02
N ILE A 77 3.91 9.28 -14.74
CA ILE A 77 4.90 8.38 -14.12
C ILE A 77 5.87 9.19 -13.23
N GLN A 78 6.30 10.36 -13.69
CA GLN A 78 7.18 11.24 -12.93
C GLN A 78 6.51 11.71 -11.64
N ALA A 79 5.23 12.06 -11.67
CA ALA A 79 4.45 12.43 -10.49
C ALA A 79 4.38 11.25 -9.49
N CYS A 80 4.10 10.03 -9.95
CA CYS A 80 4.13 8.84 -9.08
C CYS A 80 5.53 8.60 -8.47
N VAL A 81 6.60 8.81 -9.24
CA VAL A 81 7.97 8.70 -8.74
C VAL A 81 8.27 9.74 -7.67
N CYS A 82 7.88 11.01 -7.87
CA CYS A 82 8.00 12.05 -6.86
C CYS A 82 7.24 11.68 -5.58
N SER A 83 5.99 11.23 -5.72
CA SER A 83 5.10 10.86 -4.61
C SER A 83 5.58 9.66 -3.80
N THR A 84 6.45 8.82 -4.36
CA THR A 84 7.03 7.65 -3.67
C THR A 84 8.51 7.83 -3.32
N PHE A 85 9.06 9.04 -3.51
CA PHE A 85 10.44 9.34 -3.18
C PHE A 85 10.58 9.68 -1.70
N ILE A 86 10.90 8.68 -0.89
CA ILE A 86 11.25 8.88 0.52
C ILE A 86 12.71 9.36 0.59
N PRO A 87 12.99 10.58 1.10
CA PRO A 87 14.35 11.10 1.20
C PRO A 87 15.27 10.18 1.98
N VAL A 88 16.56 10.15 1.60
CA VAL A 88 17.61 9.26 2.17
C VAL A 88 17.41 7.78 1.80
N TYR A 89 16.18 7.27 1.85
CA TYR A 89 15.85 5.90 1.49
C TYR A 89 15.91 5.65 -0.01
N CYS A 90 15.30 6.52 -0.83
CA CYS A 90 15.31 6.43 -2.28
C CYS A 90 16.54 7.09 -2.93
N GLY A 91 17.26 7.92 -2.17
CA GLY A 91 18.42 8.69 -2.62
C GLY A 91 18.51 10.07 -1.96
N LEU A 92 19.57 10.80 -2.27
CA LEU A 92 19.84 12.14 -1.71
C LEU A 92 19.26 13.29 -2.55
N ILE A 93 19.12 13.09 -3.87
CA ILE A 93 18.66 14.14 -4.79
C ILE A 93 17.22 13.81 -5.18
N PRO A 94 16.23 14.60 -4.73
CA PRO A 94 14.84 14.42 -5.11
C PRO A 94 14.61 14.61 -6.61
N PRO A 95 13.66 13.87 -7.21
CA PRO A 95 13.25 14.06 -8.59
C PRO A 95 12.58 15.42 -8.80
N THR A 96 12.63 15.89 -10.05
CA THR A 96 12.02 17.15 -10.48
C THR A 96 10.78 16.89 -11.34
N LEU A 97 9.72 17.65 -11.12
CA LEU A 97 8.52 17.68 -11.95
C LEU A 97 8.19 19.15 -12.25
N ARG A 98 7.99 19.50 -13.54
CA ARG A 98 7.78 20.89 -13.98
C ARG A 98 8.83 21.89 -13.44
N GLY A 99 10.08 21.47 -13.35
CA GLY A 99 11.19 22.30 -12.82
C GLY A 99 11.26 22.40 -11.30
N VAL A 100 10.31 21.84 -10.55
CA VAL A 100 10.24 21.89 -9.09
C VAL A 100 10.60 20.54 -8.48
N ARG A 101 11.32 20.52 -7.35
CA ARG A 101 11.68 19.30 -6.63
C ARG A 101 10.58 18.87 -5.68
N TYR A 102 10.25 17.58 -5.71
CA TYR A 102 9.22 16.97 -4.88
C TYR A 102 9.72 15.69 -4.24
N VAL A 103 9.16 15.40 -3.06
CA VAL A 103 9.37 14.15 -2.31
C VAL A 103 8.00 13.56 -1.93
N ASP A 104 8.03 12.43 -1.24
CA ASP A 104 6.86 11.67 -0.83
C ASP A 104 5.77 12.57 -0.21
N GLY A 105 4.55 12.44 -0.72
CA GLY A 105 3.39 13.22 -0.28
C GLY A 105 3.05 12.98 1.18
N GLY A 106 3.35 11.78 1.70
CA GLY A 106 3.07 11.40 3.07
C GLY A 106 3.86 12.17 4.12
N ILE A 107 4.88 12.93 3.72
CA ILE A 107 5.65 13.83 4.59
C ILE A 107 4.83 15.09 4.96
N SER A 108 3.90 15.52 4.09
CA SER A 108 3.04 16.68 4.33
C SER A 108 1.57 16.28 4.53
N ASP A 109 1.04 15.43 3.64
CA ASP A 109 -0.31 14.87 3.73
C ASP A 109 -0.36 13.43 3.17
N ASN A 110 -0.42 12.46 4.08
CA ASN A 110 -0.42 11.04 3.80
C ASN A 110 -1.83 10.45 3.61
N LEU A 111 -2.88 11.18 4.00
CA LEU A 111 -4.26 10.79 3.76
C LEU A 111 -5.07 12.03 3.34
N PRO A 112 -4.88 12.50 2.09
CA PRO A 112 -5.54 13.70 1.61
C PRO A 112 -7.05 13.47 1.65
N ARG A 113 -7.73 14.28 2.45
CA ARG A 113 -9.19 14.23 2.57
C ARG A 113 -9.79 15.16 1.53
N TYR A 114 -10.64 14.60 0.67
CA TYR A 114 -11.45 15.42 -0.22
C TYR A 114 -12.63 15.98 0.59
N GLU A 115 -13.07 17.20 0.30
CA GLU A 115 -14.12 17.90 1.08
C GLU A 115 -15.52 17.23 0.98
N LEU A 116 -15.65 16.22 0.13
CA LEU A 116 -16.89 15.47 -0.05
C LEU A 116 -17.07 14.42 1.06
N LYS A 117 -18.27 14.38 1.65
CA LYS A 117 -18.64 13.46 2.76
C LYS A 117 -18.62 11.96 2.41
N ASN A 118 -18.28 11.60 1.17
CA ASN A 118 -18.35 10.23 0.65
C ASN A 118 -16.96 9.62 0.34
N THR A 119 -15.88 10.18 0.88
CA THR A 119 -14.53 9.64 0.68
C THR A 119 -14.30 8.42 1.57
N ILE A 120 -14.02 7.27 0.95
CA ILE A 120 -13.55 6.06 1.64
C ILE A 120 -12.03 6.14 1.79
N THR A 121 -11.55 6.00 3.02
CA THR A 121 -10.13 6.05 3.37
C THR A 121 -9.55 4.66 3.58
N VAL A 122 -8.34 4.42 3.06
CA VAL A 122 -7.65 3.13 3.17
C VAL A 122 -6.27 3.36 3.75
N SER A 123 -5.95 2.69 4.85
CA SER A 123 -4.64 2.80 5.51
C SER A 123 -4.05 1.43 5.79
N PRO A 124 -2.76 1.20 5.52
CA PRO A 124 -2.07 -0.01 5.94
C PRO A 124 -1.77 -0.04 7.45
N PHE A 125 -2.12 1.01 8.21
CA PHE A 125 -1.88 1.14 9.65
C PHE A 125 -3.18 1.15 10.44
N SER A 126 -3.19 0.53 11.62
CA SER A 126 -4.34 0.58 12.54
C SER A 126 -4.57 2.02 13.02
N GLY A 127 -5.80 2.51 12.91
CA GLY A 127 -6.20 3.89 13.19
C GLY A 127 -7.66 4.13 12.84
N GLU A 128 -7.99 5.38 12.52
CA GLU A 128 -9.36 5.84 12.24
C GLU A 128 -9.74 5.81 10.74
N SER A 129 -9.01 5.09 9.90
CA SER A 129 -9.39 4.94 8.48
C SER A 129 -10.52 3.93 8.30
N ASP A 130 -11.35 4.12 7.28
CA ASP A 130 -12.51 3.26 7.00
C ASP A 130 -12.10 1.80 6.77
N ILE A 131 -11.02 1.60 6.02
CA ILE A 131 -10.40 0.31 5.74
C ILE A 131 -8.98 0.32 6.30
N CYS A 132 -8.76 -0.37 7.41
CA CYS A 132 -7.43 -0.56 7.99
C CYS A 132 -7.35 -1.80 8.89
N PRO A 133 -6.13 -2.27 9.23
CA PRO A 133 -5.97 -3.34 10.20
C PRO A 133 -6.58 -2.98 11.55
N ARG A 134 -7.15 -3.98 12.24
CA ARG A 134 -7.73 -3.80 13.58
C ARG A 134 -6.90 -4.50 14.62
N ASP A 135 -6.24 -3.72 15.46
CA ASP A 135 -5.48 -4.25 16.59
C ASP A 135 -6.39 -4.34 17.82
N SER A 136 -6.34 -5.49 18.52
CA SER A 136 -7.15 -5.77 19.71
C SER A 136 -6.74 -5.01 20.98
N SER A 137 -5.84 -4.03 20.86
CA SER A 137 -5.32 -3.28 22.00
C SER A 137 -6.15 -2.02 22.26
N THR A 138 -6.73 -1.93 23.44
CA THR A 138 -7.49 -0.79 23.99
C THR A 138 -6.61 0.41 24.39
N ASN A 139 -5.37 0.53 23.89
CA ASN A 139 -4.43 1.55 24.33
C ASN A 139 -4.59 2.88 23.57
N MET A 140 -4.85 3.93 24.35
CA MET A 140 -5.47 5.21 23.99
C MET A 140 -4.50 6.33 23.59
N HIS A 141 -3.50 6.04 22.75
CA HIS A 141 -2.61 7.08 22.23
C HIS A 141 -2.58 7.04 20.69
N GLU A 142 -3.43 7.88 20.09
CA GLU A 142 -3.48 8.12 18.65
C GLU A 142 -2.53 9.25 18.29
N LEU A 143 -1.65 9.02 17.31
CA LEU A 143 -0.81 10.06 16.75
C LEU A 143 -1.34 10.38 15.34
N ARG A 144 -1.83 11.60 15.15
CA ARG A 144 -2.19 12.11 13.82
C ARG A 144 -0.96 12.75 13.19
N VAL A 145 -0.26 12.00 12.33
CA VAL A 145 0.87 12.52 11.53
C VAL A 145 0.35 12.75 10.12
N THR A 146 0.53 13.96 9.59
CA THR A 146 0.27 14.29 8.17
C THR A 146 -1.11 13.80 7.69
N ASN A 147 -2.16 14.16 8.44
CA ASN A 147 -3.56 13.72 8.24
C ASN A 147 -3.82 12.20 8.30
N THR A 148 -2.83 11.37 8.61
CA THR A 148 -3.02 9.95 8.88
C THR A 148 -3.12 9.70 10.39
N SER A 149 -4.22 9.07 10.80
CA SER A 149 -4.37 8.52 12.14
C SER A 149 -3.57 7.22 12.24
N ILE A 150 -2.52 7.20 13.07
CA ILE A 150 -1.74 6.00 13.36
C ILE A 150 -1.78 5.78 14.87
N GLN A 151 -2.35 4.65 15.30
CA GLN A 151 -2.28 4.25 16.71
C GLN A 151 -0.82 3.97 17.10
N PHE A 152 -0.37 4.54 18.23
CA PHE A 152 0.97 4.30 18.74
C PHE A 152 1.04 2.93 19.41
N ASN A 153 1.20 1.89 18.60
CA ASN A 153 1.31 0.52 19.07
C ASN A 153 2.47 -0.24 18.37
N LEU A 154 2.97 -1.30 19.02
CA LEU A 154 4.11 -2.07 18.51
C LEU A 154 3.82 -2.73 17.16
N ARG A 155 2.54 -2.97 16.85
CA ARG A 155 2.10 -3.56 15.57
C ARG A 155 2.17 -2.55 14.43
N ASN A 156 1.85 -1.28 14.66
CA ASN A 156 2.04 -0.21 13.68
C ASN A 156 3.52 0.11 13.47
N LEU A 157 4.34 0.07 14.52
CA LEU A 157 5.80 0.16 14.36
C LEU A 157 6.34 -1.02 13.53
N TYR A 158 5.84 -2.23 13.78
CA TYR A 158 6.14 -3.39 12.95
C TYR A 158 5.73 -3.17 11.49
N ARG A 159 4.50 -2.70 11.22
CA ARG A 159 4.01 -2.42 9.86
C ARG A 159 4.84 -1.34 9.17
N LEU A 160 5.23 -0.28 9.87
CA LEU A 160 6.10 0.78 9.35
C LEU A 160 7.47 0.21 8.96
N SER A 161 8.04 -0.64 9.82
CA SER A 161 9.29 -1.33 9.50
C SER A 161 9.16 -2.20 8.25
N LYS A 162 8.00 -2.82 8.02
CA LYS A 162 7.74 -3.69 6.86
C LYS A 162 7.44 -2.92 5.58
N ALA A 163 6.91 -1.71 5.69
CA ALA A 163 6.75 -0.79 4.57
C ALA A 163 8.10 -0.35 4.01
N LEU A 164 9.08 -0.05 4.88
CA LEU A 164 10.43 0.35 4.48
C LEU A 164 11.34 -0.85 4.17
N PHE A 165 11.16 -1.98 4.85
CA PHE A 165 11.99 -3.16 4.67
C PHE A 165 11.11 -4.37 4.34
N PRO A 166 11.04 -4.77 3.06
CA PRO A 166 10.14 -5.84 2.63
C PRO A 166 10.34 -7.12 3.46
N PRO A 167 9.29 -7.62 4.15
CA PRO A 167 9.38 -8.82 4.98
C PRO A 167 9.45 -10.09 4.13
N GLU A 168 9.56 -11.27 4.76
CA GLU A 168 9.51 -12.55 4.06
C GLU A 168 8.23 -12.71 3.20
N PRO A 169 8.26 -13.49 2.10
CA PRO A 169 7.10 -13.67 1.22
C PRO A 169 5.83 -14.09 1.95
N GLN A 170 5.97 -14.96 2.96
CA GLN A 170 4.84 -15.45 3.75
C GLN A 170 4.17 -14.30 4.50
N VAL A 171 4.96 -13.42 5.13
CA VAL A 171 4.46 -12.23 5.81
C VAL A 171 3.82 -11.25 4.82
N LEU A 172 4.43 -11.02 3.64
CA LEU A 172 3.82 -10.19 2.59
C LEU A 172 2.46 -10.74 2.15
N ARG A 173 2.36 -12.06 1.99
CA ARG A 173 1.12 -12.73 1.65
C ARG A 173 0.07 -12.53 2.74
N ASP A 174 0.46 -12.65 4.01
CA ASP A 174 -0.47 -12.50 5.13
C ASP A 174 -0.92 -11.04 5.31
N MET A 175 -0.04 -10.06 5.09
CA MET A 175 -0.41 -8.64 5.04
C MET A 175 -1.37 -8.34 3.88
N CYS A 176 -1.14 -8.93 2.70
CA CYS A 176 -2.07 -8.83 1.57
C CYS A 176 -3.44 -9.41 1.94
N LYS A 177 -3.48 -10.60 2.56
CA LYS A 177 -4.73 -11.21 3.06
C LYS A 177 -5.47 -10.29 4.03
N GLN A 178 -4.73 -9.68 4.95
CA GLN A 178 -5.32 -8.76 5.92
C GLN A 178 -6.03 -7.60 5.23
N GLY A 179 -5.40 -6.97 4.23
CA GLY A 179 -6.03 -5.86 3.50
C GLY A 179 -7.33 -6.24 2.79
N TYR A 180 -7.42 -7.44 2.22
CA TYR A 180 -8.67 -7.94 1.63
C TYR A 180 -9.75 -8.20 2.69
N ARG A 181 -9.36 -8.73 3.86
CA ARG A 181 -10.30 -8.92 4.98
C ARG A 181 -10.79 -7.60 5.54
N ASP A 182 -9.91 -6.61 5.68
CA ASP A 182 -10.26 -5.27 6.15
C ASP A 182 -11.27 -4.62 5.20
N ALA A 183 -11.05 -4.74 3.89
CA ALA A 183 -11.97 -4.24 2.87
C ALA A 183 -13.30 -5.00 2.88
N LEU A 184 -13.28 -6.34 2.96
CA LEU A 184 -14.49 -7.14 3.06
C LEU A 184 -15.29 -6.73 4.30
N HIS A 185 -14.64 -6.60 5.45
CA HIS A 185 -15.30 -6.15 6.68
C HIS A 185 -15.96 -4.79 6.48
N PHE A 186 -15.26 -3.82 5.89
CA PHE A 186 -15.85 -2.51 5.59
C PHE A 186 -17.10 -2.63 4.73
N LEU A 187 -17.07 -3.46 3.67
CA LEU A 187 -18.24 -3.69 2.83
C LEU A 187 -19.40 -4.34 3.60
N LYS A 188 -19.12 -5.34 4.46
CA LYS A 188 -20.11 -5.98 5.36
C LYS A 188 -20.77 -4.94 6.28
N LYS A 189 -19.95 -4.19 7.02
CA LYS A 189 -20.39 -3.20 8.01
C LYS A 189 -21.28 -2.12 7.41
N ASN A 190 -21.07 -1.78 6.14
CA ASN A 190 -21.82 -0.73 5.44
C ASN A 190 -22.92 -1.27 4.51
N GLY A 191 -23.21 -2.59 4.54
CA GLY A 191 -24.26 -3.18 3.70
C GLY A 191 -23.97 -3.14 2.18
N LEU A 192 -22.71 -2.98 1.78
CA LEU A 192 -22.31 -2.77 0.37
C LEU A 192 -22.13 -4.07 -0.43
N LEU A 193 -22.37 -5.23 0.16
CA LEU A 193 -22.23 -6.53 -0.49
C LEU A 193 -23.49 -6.95 -1.27
N HIS A 194 -24.62 -6.29 -1.01
CA HIS A 194 -25.87 -6.55 -1.71
C HIS A 194 -25.91 -5.76 -3.02
N ARG A 195 -25.96 -6.46 -4.15
CA ARG A 195 -26.50 -5.88 -5.38
C ARG A 195 -28.01 -5.67 -5.14
N PRO A 196 -28.59 -4.48 -5.37
CA PRO A 196 -30.03 -4.45 -5.58
C PRO A 196 -30.30 -5.36 -6.79
N SER A 197 -31.11 -6.39 -6.56
CA SER A 197 -31.65 -7.23 -7.63
C SER A 197 -32.23 -6.31 -8.73
N PRO A 198 -32.10 -6.63 -10.03
CA PRO A 198 -32.77 -5.87 -11.08
C PRO A 198 -34.27 -6.19 -11.06
N ALA A 199 -34.94 -5.79 -10.00
CA ALA A 199 -36.38 -5.71 -9.89
C ALA A 199 -36.64 -4.57 -8.92
N HIS A 200 -37.01 -3.41 -9.48
CA HIS A 200 -37.90 -2.40 -8.96
C HIS A 200 -37.55 -1.07 -9.65
N PRO A 201 -38.33 -0.64 -10.65
CA PRO A 201 -38.21 0.71 -11.18
C PRO A 201 -38.42 1.70 -10.05
N LEU A 202 -37.47 2.62 -9.84
CA LEU A 202 -37.67 3.79 -8.98
C LEU A 202 -38.82 4.61 -9.58
N LEU A 203 -40.01 4.51 -9.00
CA LEU A 203 -41.08 5.48 -9.20
C LEU A 203 -41.33 6.23 -7.90
N ALA A 204 -41.43 7.54 -8.06
CA ALA A 204 -41.45 8.56 -7.03
C ALA A 204 -42.67 8.50 -6.10
N ILE A 205 -42.43 8.83 -4.84
CA ILE A 205 -43.23 9.68 -3.91
C ILE A 205 -44.76 9.62 -4.08
N GLU A 206 -45.49 9.01 -3.11
CA GLU A 206 -46.30 9.71 -2.08
C GLU A 206 -47.10 8.77 -1.13
N ALA A 207 -47.06 9.12 0.17
CA ALA A 207 -48.03 8.93 1.28
C ALA A 207 -48.18 7.60 2.10
N PRO A 208 -48.54 7.68 3.42
CA PRO A 208 -48.34 6.63 4.44
C PRO A 208 -49.65 6.08 5.07
N PRO A 209 -49.62 5.30 6.18
CA PRO A 209 -49.15 3.93 6.32
C PRO A 209 -50.30 2.96 6.72
N GLU A 210 -50.23 1.69 6.34
CA GLU A 210 -51.03 0.64 7.00
C GLU A 210 -50.10 -0.40 7.63
N GLU A 211 -50.26 -0.57 8.93
CA GLU A 211 -49.56 -1.54 9.77
C GLU A 211 -49.85 -2.97 9.29
N LYS A 212 -48.82 -3.68 8.83
CA LYS A 212 -48.82 -5.14 8.79
C LYS A 212 -47.54 -5.67 9.42
N LYS A 213 -47.76 -6.59 10.37
CA LYS A 213 -46.76 -7.32 11.13
C LYS A 213 -45.86 -8.12 10.20
N GLU A 214 -44.57 -7.84 10.22
CA GLU A 214 -43.52 -8.72 9.72
C GLU A 214 -42.74 -9.23 10.94
N GLU A 215 -43.15 -10.38 11.45
CA GLU A 215 -42.29 -11.21 12.30
C GLU A 215 -41.98 -12.49 11.51
N GLU A 216 -40.72 -12.92 11.58
CA GLU A 216 -40.16 -14.24 11.20
C GLU A 216 -39.33 -14.39 9.90
N THR A 217 -39.20 -13.39 9.01
CA THR A 217 -38.37 -13.58 7.78
C THR A 217 -36.95 -13.02 7.84
N GLU A 218 -36.63 -12.10 8.77
CA GLU A 218 -35.29 -11.48 8.84
C GLU A 218 -34.22 -12.38 9.48
N ALA A 219 -34.59 -13.34 10.32
CA ALA A 219 -33.64 -14.15 11.08
C ALA A 219 -32.98 -15.27 10.25
N GLU A 220 -33.71 -15.85 9.29
CA GLU A 220 -33.18 -16.93 8.43
C GLU A 220 -32.25 -16.38 7.34
N ASP A 221 -32.61 -15.24 6.73
CA ASP A 221 -31.78 -14.55 5.73
C ASP A 221 -30.44 -14.07 6.32
N GLN A 222 -30.45 -13.60 7.58
CA GLN A 222 -29.22 -13.19 8.29
C GLN A 222 -28.30 -14.37 8.64
N VAL A 223 -28.83 -15.58 8.85
CA VAL A 223 -28.03 -16.76 9.23
C VAL A 223 -27.42 -17.44 8.00
N GLU A 224 -28.15 -17.54 6.89
CA GLU A 224 -27.61 -17.99 5.61
C GLU A 224 -26.58 -17.01 5.04
N ASP A 225 -26.85 -15.69 5.12
CA ASP A 225 -25.90 -14.66 4.71
C ASP A 225 -24.63 -14.76 5.55
N ASN A 226 -24.71 -14.82 6.89
CA ASN A 226 -23.53 -14.99 7.76
C ASN A 226 -22.70 -16.25 7.43
N THR A 227 -23.34 -17.34 7.00
CA THR A 227 -22.65 -18.60 6.65
C THR A 227 -21.96 -18.49 5.28
N ALA A 228 -22.64 -17.98 4.26
CA ALA A 228 -22.05 -17.72 2.94
C ALA A 228 -20.89 -16.70 3.00
N LEU A 229 -21.01 -15.73 3.90
CA LEU A 229 -20.04 -14.66 4.12
C LEU A 229 -18.81 -15.09 4.92
N ALA A 230 -18.96 -16.09 5.80
CA ALA A 230 -17.85 -16.77 6.46
C ALA A 230 -17.06 -17.63 5.46
N VAL A 231 -17.77 -18.31 4.55
CA VAL A 231 -17.18 -19.04 3.41
C VAL A 231 -16.41 -18.08 2.49
N VAL A 232 -16.98 -16.90 2.15
CA VAL A 232 -16.25 -15.87 1.37
C VAL A 232 -14.98 -15.42 2.11
N GLU A 233 -15.01 -15.28 3.43
CA GLU A 233 -13.85 -14.88 4.24
C GLU A 233 -12.74 -15.95 4.27
N GLU A 234 -13.10 -17.23 4.19
CA GLU A 234 -12.16 -18.34 4.00
C GLU A 234 -11.61 -18.40 2.55
N HIS A 235 -12.44 -18.14 1.54
CA HIS A 235 -12.09 -18.23 0.10
C HIS A 235 -11.71 -16.88 -0.56
N ILE A 236 -11.47 -15.81 0.21
CA ILE A 236 -10.95 -14.52 -0.31
C ILE A 236 -9.75 -14.74 -1.25
N PHE A 237 -8.93 -15.77 -0.96
CA PHE A 237 -7.72 -16.06 -1.71
C PHE A 237 -7.97 -16.62 -3.12
N GLU A 238 -9.08 -17.33 -3.32
CA GLU A 238 -9.48 -17.87 -4.62
C GLU A 238 -9.95 -16.76 -5.57
N HIS A 239 -10.40 -15.65 -4.99
CA HIS A 239 -10.87 -14.47 -5.72
C HIS A 239 -9.76 -13.42 -5.93
N LEU A 240 -8.53 -13.67 -5.45
CA LEU A 240 -7.42 -12.79 -5.74
C LEU A 240 -7.20 -12.70 -7.26
N PRO A 241 -6.84 -11.52 -7.79
CA PRO A 241 -6.46 -11.39 -9.18
C PRO A 241 -5.39 -12.44 -9.54
N PRO A 242 -5.59 -13.26 -10.60
CA PRO A 242 -4.76 -14.45 -10.85
C PRO A 242 -3.26 -14.16 -10.87
N ARG A 243 -2.87 -13.04 -11.49
CA ARG A 243 -1.49 -12.56 -11.57
C ARG A 243 -0.86 -12.25 -10.21
N LEU A 244 -1.62 -11.64 -9.30
CA LEU A 244 -1.16 -11.34 -7.95
C LEU A 244 -1.01 -12.63 -7.15
N ASN A 245 -2.01 -13.52 -7.23
CA ASN A 245 -1.97 -14.80 -6.53
C ASN A 245 -0.75 -15.64 -6.98
N GLN A 246 -0.54 -15.76 -8.30
CA GLN A 246 0.61 -16.44 -8.86
C GLN A 246 1.93 -15.84 -8.35
N ALA A 247 2.10 -14.52 -8.38
CA ALA A 247 3.32 -13.86 -7.90
C ALA A 247 3.58 -14.12 -6.41
N LEU A 248 2.53 -14.16 -5.58
CA LEU A 248 2.63 -14.48 -4.15
C LEU A 248 3.05 -15.95 -3.94
N LEU A 249 2.42 -16.90 -4.66
CA LEU A 249 2.75 -18.31 -4.57
C LEU A 249 4.19 -18.58 -5.01
N GLU A 250 4.62 -18.02 -6.13
CA GLU A 250 6.00 -18.11 -6.62
C GLU A 250 6.99 -17.51 -5.62
N ALA A 251 6.66 -16.36 -5.02
CA ALA A 251 7.50 -15.75 -4.00
C ALA A 251 7.63 -16.64 -2.75
N CYS A 252 6.56 -17.31 -2.33
CA CYS A 252 6.55 -18.20 -1.18
C CYS A 252 7.27 -19.55 -1.45
N ALA A 253 7.31 -20.01 -2.70
CA ALA A 253 7.90 -21.28 -3.09
C ALA A 253 9.43 -21.24 -3.25
N GLU A 254 10.04 -20.06 -3.38
CA GLU A 254 11.51 -19.94 -3.49
C GLU A 254 12.22 -20.45 -2.22
N ARG A 255 13.15 -21.41 -2.39
CA ARG A 255 13.88 -22.06 -1.29
C ARG A 255 14.70 -21.06 -0.46
N ARG A 256 14.60 -21.18 0.86
CA ARG A 256 15.46 -20.52 1.86
C ARG A 256 16.93 -20.89 1.61
N SER A 257 17.79 -19.89 1.41
CA SER A 257 19.20 -20.05 1.78
C SER A 257 19.33 -19.74 3.27
N PHE A 258 19.81 -20.69 4.06
CA PHE A 258 19.89 -20.58 5.53
C PHE A 258 20.69 -19.34 6.02
N LEU A 259 21.62 -18.85 5.20
CA LEU A 259 22.43 -17.65 5.49
C LEU A 259 21.64 -16.34 5.49
N THR A 260 20.47 -16.29 4.85
CA THR A 260 19.65 -15.07 4.75
C THR A 260 18.81 -14.81 6.02
N GLY A 261 18.60 -15.82 6.87
CA GLY A 261 17.76 -15.70 8.07
C GLY A 261 18.40 -14.86 9.19
N ILE A 262 19.70 -15.01 9.41
CA ILE A 262 20.44 -14.35 10.51
C ILE A 262 20.73 -12.88 10.17
N THR A 263 20.93 -12.55 8.89
CA THR A 263 21.27 -11.20 8.41
C THR A 263 20.06 -10.27 8.27
N ASN A 264 18.84 -10.79 8.45
CA ASN A 264 17.59 -10.05 8.27
C ASN A 264 17.04 -9.37 9.54
N MET A 265 17.75 -9.44 10.68
CA MET A 265 17.34 -8.75 11.89
C MET A 265 17.58 -7.23 11.79
N LEU A 266 16.56 -6.44 12.14
CA LEU A 266 16.60 -4.97 12.08
C LEU A 266 17.80 -4.34 12.81
N PRO A 267 18.20 -4.80 14.02
CA PRO A 267 19.36 -4.26 14.73
C PRO A 267 20.68 -4.48 13.97
N ILE A 268 20.84 -5.65 13.34
CA ILE A 268 22.04 -5.98 12.57
C ILE A 268 22.11 -5.09 11.33
N ARG A 269 20.99 -4.90 10.62
CA ARG A 269 20.94 -4.05 9.42
C ARG A 269 21.22 -2.57 9.72
N VAL A 270 20.68 -2.04 10.82
CA VAL A 270 20.92 -0.66 11.26
C VAL A 270 22.38 -0.47 11.68
N ALA A 271 22.93 -1.41 12.47
CA ALA A 271 24.34 -1.38 12.85
C ALA A 271 25.26 -1.45 11.61
N THR A 272 24.96 -2.31 10.64
CA THR A 272 25.75 -2.41 9.41
C THR A 272 25.62 -1.17 8.52
N ALA A 273 24.44 -0.57 8.39
CA ALA A 273 24.25 0.68 7.64
C ALA A 273 25.09 1.83 8.23
N MET A 274 25.22 1.91 9.56
CA MET A 274 26.12 2.86 10.22
C MET A 274 27.61 2.52 10.00
N MET A 275 27.95 1.27 9.68
CA MET A 275 29.31 0.83 9.40
C MET A 275 29.72 0.98 7.91
N VAL A 276 28.79 1.25 6.99
CA VAL A 276 29.08 1.42 5.55
C VAL A 276 30.16 2.48 5.26
N PRO A 277 30.22 3.66 5.92
CA PRO A 277 31.28 4.64 5.72
C PRO A 277 32.68 4.09 6.07
N TYR A 278 32.77 3.14 6.99
CA TYR A 278 34.00 2.53 7.47
C TYR A 278 34.43 1.30 6.66
N MET A 279 33.51 0.72 5.87
CA MET A 279 33.78 -0.46 5.02
C MET A 279 34.14 -0.09 3.57
N LEU A 280 33.76 1.10 3.10
CA LEU A 280 34.12 1.63 1.77
C LEU A 280 35.64 1.72 1.51
N PRO A 281 36.52 2.04 2.49
CA PRO A 281 37.96 2.07 2.24
C PRO A 281 38.58 0.68 2.04
N LEU A 282 37.96 -0.39 2.57
CA LEU A 282 38.53 -1.74 2.51
C LEU A 282 38.30 -2.42 1.16
N GLU A 283 37.11 -2.29 0.56
CA GLU A 283 36.84 -2.89 -0.75
C GLU A 283 37.60 -2.18 -1.88
N SER A 284 37.86 -0.87 -1.74
CA SER A 284 38.75 -0.13 -2.65
C SER A 284 40.20 -0.64 -2.59
N ALA A 285 40.68 -1.04 -1.40
CA ALA A 285 42.05 -1.49 -1.22
C ALA A 285 42.28 -2.92 -1.74
N VAL A 286 41.28 -3.80 -1.61
CA VAL A 286 41.35 -5.19 -2.12
C VAL A 286 41.18 -5.23 -3.64
N SER A 287 40.41 -4.31 -4.24
CA SER A 287 40.28 -4.22 -5.71
C SER A 287 41.55 -3.71 -6.41
N PHE A 288 42.50 -3.09 -5.69
CA PHE A 288 43.78 -2.63 -6.24
C PHE A 288 44.92 -3.64 -6.11
N THR A 289 44.77 -4.69 -5.27
CA THR A 289 45.82 -5.69 -5.02
C THR A 289 45.63 -6.99 -5.78
N VAL A 290 44.52 -7.16 -6.51
CA VAL A 290 44.33 -8.25 -7.48
C VAL A 290 44.39 -7.65 -8.88
N ARG A 291 45.60 -7.49 -9.41
CA ARG A 291 45.86 -7.22 -10.82
C ARG A 291 47.00 -8.09 -11.31
#